data_AF-A0A3B7C5Y1-F1
#
_entry.id   AF-A0A3B7C5Y1-F1
#
_cell.length_a   1.000
_cell.length_b   1.000
_cell.length_c   1.000
_cell.angle_alpha   90.00
_cell.angle_beta   90.00
_cell.angle_gamma   90.00
#
_symmetry.space_group_name_H-M   'P 1'
#
loop_
_entity.id
_entity.type
_entity.pdbx_description
1 polymer ?
#
loop_
_entity_poly.entity_id
_entity_poly.type
_entity_poly.pdbx_seq_one_letter_code
_entity_poly.pdbx_strand_id
1 'polypeptide(L)'
;MEIINTSSRNSQIMLTIVLLTIIVTAIVIYYQFYWTKIEQHYECINYENYSLIKESPFSEECSSYQILRKENEIWFKRDGYSLFYISLKSMDSRNVELIGLDGYGIRNMEFRKYICRLVQKIKIKHNSQ
;
A
#
# COMPACT_ATOMS: atom_id res chain seq x y z
N MET A 1 48.30 -38.36 -1.52
CA MET A 1 48.01 -37.16 -0.71
C MET A 1 46.97 -36.22 -1.35
N GLU A 2 46.57 -36.42 -2.62
CA GLU A 2 45.58 -35.56 -3.31
C GLU A 2 44.11 -35.86 -2.95
N ILE A 3 43.75 -37.10 -2.65
CA ILE A 3 42.35 -37.54 -2.42
C ILE A 3 41.73 -36.89 -1.16
N ILE A 4 42.54 -36.65 -0.13
CA ILE A 4 42.10 -36.01 1.11
C ILE A 4 41.77 -34.52 0.86
N ASN A 5 42.51 -33.87 -0.04
CA ASN A 5 42.37 -32.46 -0.35
C ASN A 5 41.10 -32.19 -1.21
N THR A 6 40.73 -33.10 -2.11
CA THR A 6 39.49 -33.03 -2.89
C THR A 6 38.24 -33.30 -2.05
N SER A 7 38.30 -34.24 -1.10
CA SER A 7 37.19 -34.49 -0.17
C SER A 7 36.92 -33.27 0.73
N SER A 8 37.97 -32.70 1.33
CA SER A 8 37.87 -31.48 2.15
C SER A 8 37.34 -30.28 1.36
N ARG A 9 37.81 -30.09 0.12
CA ARG A 9 37.34 -29.02 -0.78
C ARG A 9 35.86 -29.19 -1.14
N ASN A 10 35.41 -30.41 -1.43
CA ASN A 10 34.01 -30.68 -1.76
C ASN A 10 33.09 -30.46 -0.53
N SER A 11 33.55 -30.81 0.67
CA SER A 11 32.82 -30.50 1.91
C SER A 11 32.70 -29.00 2.16
N GLN A 12 33.76 -28.20 1.90
CA GLN A 12 33.68 -26.74 2.01
C GLN A 12 32.74 -26.11 0.97
N ILE A 13 32.74 -26.61 -0.26
CA ILE A 13 31.81 -26.16 -1.32
C ILE A 13 30.36 -26.45 -0.91
N MET A 14 30.07 -27.66 -0.41
CA MET A 14 28.73 -28.01 0.08
C MET A 14 28.29 -27.11 1.24
N LEU A 15 29.17 -26.85 2.21
CA LEU A 15 28.90 -25.94 3.33
C LEU A 15 28.58 -24.51 2.84
N THR A 16 29.30 -24.04 1.83
CA THR A 16 29.08 -22.72 1.22
C THR A 16 27.74 -22.64 0.52
N ILE A 17 27.34 -23.69 -0.21
CA ILE A 17 26.04 -23.76 -0.89
C ILE A 17 24.89 -23.77 0.13
N VAL A 18 25.03 -24.53 1.21
CA VAL A 18 24.04 -24.58 2.30
C VAL A 18 23.89 -23.21 2.99
N LEU A 19 25.00 -22.53 3.30
CA LEU A 19 24.96 -21.17 3.85
C LEU A 19 24.30 -20.17 2.90
N LEU A 20 24.63 -20.22 1.62
CA LEU A 20 24.05 -19.33 0.61
C LEU A 20 22.53 -19.54 0.49
N THR A 21 22.09 -20.79 0.48
CA THR A 21 20.65 -21.13 0.38
C THR A 21 19.88 -20.67 1.61
N ILE A 22 20.43 -20.80 2.81
CA ILE A 22 19.83 -20.28 4.05
C ILE A 22 19.70 -18.75 3.99
N ILE A 23 20.74 -18.05 3.53
CA ILE A 23 20.71 -16.58 3.41
C ILE A 23 19.63 -16.14 2.42
N VAL A 24 19.57 -16.76 1.24
CA VAL A 24 18.57 -16.44 0.22
C VAL A 24 17.16 -16.71 0.73
N THR A 25 16.91 -17.84 1.39
CA THR A 25 15.58 -18.15 1.95
C THR A 25 15.19 -17.17 3.05
N ALA A 26 16.11 -16.80 3.95
CA ALA A 26 15.85 -15.79 4.98
C ALA A 26 15.48 -14.44 4.37
N ILE A 27 16.17 -14.02 3.30
CA ILE A 27 15.86 -12.79 2.57
C ILE A 27 14.46 -12.87 1.95
N VAL A 28 14.12 -13.98 1.27
CA VAL A 28 12.80 -14.17 0.65
C VAL A 28 11.69 -14.11 1.69
N ILE A 29 11.84 -14.81 2.82
CA ILE A 29 10.86 -14.80 3.92
C ILE A 29 10.71 -13.39 4.50
N TYR A 30 11.82 -12.68 4.72
CA TYR A 30 11.80 -11.30 5.21
C TYR A 30 11.01 -10.39 4.27
N TYR A 31 11.27 -10.46 2.97
CA TYR A 31 10.53 -9.67 1.99
C TYR A 31 9.06 -10.05 1.92
N GLN A 32 8.70 -11.34 1.94
CA GLN A 32 7.30 -11.77 1.98
C GLN A 32 6.58 -11.18 3.20
N PHE A 33 7.16 -11.30 4.40
CA PHE A 33 6.58 -10.75 5.61
C PHE A 33 6.46 -9.22 5.57
N TYR A 34 7.47 -8.54 5.03
CA TYR A 34 7.44 -7.08 4.84
C TYR A 34 6.32 -6.64 3.89
N TRP A 35 6.13 -7.36 2.77
CA TRP A 35 5.04 -7.11 1.82
C TRP A 35 3.67 -7.41 2.42
N THR A 36 3.48 -8.53 3.12
CA THR A 36 2.21 -8.85 3.80
C THR A 36 1.83 -7.77 4.82
N LYS A 37 2.80 -7.28 5.59
CA LYS A 37 2.58 -6.22 6.58
C LYS A 37 2.22 -4.88 5.92
N ILE A 38 2.82 -4.58 4.77
CA ILE A 38 2.44 -3.45 3.92
C ILE A 38 1.00 -3.63 3.46
N GLU A 39 0.67 -4.77 2.86
CA GLU A 39 -0.63 -5.04 2.24
C GLU A 39 -1.79 -4.92 3.23
N GLN A 40 -1.64 -5.49 4.44
CA GLN A 40 -2.63 -5.39 5.52
C GLN A 40 -2.82 -3.96 6.06
N HIS A 41 -1.77 -3.12 6.05
CA HIS A 41 -1.90 -1.71 6.46
C HIS A 41 -2.61 -0.83 5.43
N TYR A 42 -2.96 -1.39 4.28
CA TYR A 42 -3.38 -0.66 3.09
C TYR A 42 -4.74 -1.12 2.54
N GLU A 43 -5.53 -1.88 3.30
CA GLU A 43 -6.93 -2.23 2.98
C GLU A 43 -7.92 -1.05 3.04
N CYS A 44 -7.45 0.19 3.07
CA CYS A 44 -8.32 1.36 3.23
C CYS A 44 -9.05 1.76 1.94
N ILE A 45 -8.62 1.24 0.79
CA ILE A 45 -9.27 1.50 -0.51
C ILE A 45 -10.37 0.46 -0.68
N ASN A 46 -11.51 0.71 -0.06
CA ASN A 46 -12.69 -0.16 -0.10
C ASN A 46 -13.97 0.69 -0.08
N TYR A 47 -15.10 0.04 -0.31
CA TYR A 47 -16.40 0.72 -0.39
C TYR A 47 -16.78 1.48 0.88
N GLU A 48 -16.64 0.86 2.06
CA GLU A 48 -17.01 1.48 3.34
C GLU A 48 -16.26 2.80 3.55
N ASN A 49 -14.94 2.78 3.34
CA ASN A 49 -14.09 3.95 3.50
C ASN A 49 -14.31 4.99 2.39
N TYR A 50 -14.61 4.55 1.16
CA TYR A 50 -15.02 5.46 0.08
C TYR A 50 -16.30 6.21 0.46
N SER A 51 -17.33 5.50 0.92
CA SER A 51 -18.60 6.09 1.37
C SER A 51 -18.35 7.08 2.51
N LEU A 52 -17.53 6.67 3.50
CA LEU A 52 -17.18 7.52 4.63
C LEU A 52 -16.52 8.84 4.18
N ILE A 53 -15.55 8.79 3.27
CA ILE A 53 -14.90 10.01 2.76
C ILE A 53 -15.90 10.85 1.97
N LYS A 54 -16.77 10.22 1.19
CA LYS A 54 -17.75 10.91 0.34
C LYS A 54 -18.79 11.66 1.15
N GLU A 55 -19.32 11.02 2.18
CA GLU A 55 -20.52 11.46 2.91
C GLU A 55 -20.17 12.23 4.18
N SER A 56 -18.99 12.01 4.77
CA SER A 56 -18.64 12.64 6.04
C SER A 56 -18.51 14.17 5.90
N PRO A 57 -19.12 14.93 6.82
CA PRO A 57 -18.93 16.39 6.88
C PRO A 57 -17.49 16.77 7.29
N PHE A 58 -16.73 15.85 7.90
CA PHE A 58 -15.37 16.11 8.37
C PHE A 58 -14.30 15.90 7.30
N SER A 59 -14.67 15.39 6.13
CA SER A 59 -13.70 15.01 5.09
C SER A 59 -12.85 16.18 4.61
N GLU A 60 -13.45 17.34 4.36
CA GLU A 60 -12.69 18.53 3.94
C GLU A 60 -11.73 19.00 5.03
N GLU A 61 -12.21 19.04 6.27
CA GLU A 61 -11.43 19.52 7.41
C GLU A 61 -10.25 18.59 7.75
N CYS A 62 -10.45 17.27 7.64
CA CYS A 62 -9.41 16.29 7.91
C CYS A 62 -8.38 16.17 6.78
N SER A 63 -8.70 16.71 5.61
CA SER A 63 -7.93 16.59 4.39
C SER A 63 -6.94 17.74 4.20
N SER A 64 -5.71 17.41 3.82
CA SER A 64 -4.73 18.39 3.33
C SER A 64 -4.88 18.74 1.85
N TYR A 65 -5.81 18.09 1.15
CA TYR A 65 -6.14 18.35 -0.25
C TYR A 65 -7.55 18.91 -0.33
N GLN A 66 -7.82 19.70 -1.36
CA GLN A 66 -9.19 20.05 -1.69
C GLN A 66 -9.90 18.79 -2.22
N ILE A 67 -11.07 18.47 -1.67
CA ILE A 67 -11.85 17.32 -2.13
C ILE A 67 -12.95 17.80 -3.08
N LEU A 68 -12.98 17.22 -4.28
CA LEU A 68 -14.06 17.41 -5.23
C LEU A 68 -14.84 16.10 -5.39
N ARG A 69 -16.11 16.12 -5.00
CA ARG A 69 -17.01 14.97 -5.09
C ARG A 69 -17.76 15.00 -6.42
N LYS A 70 -17.70 13.88 -7.14
CA LYS A 70 -18.54 13.61 -8.33
C LYS A 70 -19.40 12.37 -8.07
N GLU A 71 -20.25 12.03 -9.02
CA GLU A 71 -21.21 10.92 -8.88
C GLU A 71 -20.57 9.60 -8.46
N ASN A 72 -19.46 9.18 -9.08
CA ASN A 72 -18.75 7.93 -8.75
C ASN A 72 -17.25 8.13 -8.43
N GLU A 73 -16.84 9.37 -8.18
CA GLU A 73 -15.43 9.69 -7.99
C GLU A 73 -15.22 10.72 -6.88
N ILE A 74 -14.12 10.58 -6.17
CA ILE A 74 -13.63 11.56 -5.19
C ILE A 74 -12.25 12.01 -5.65
N TRP A 75 -12.15 13.25 -6.08
CA TRP A 75 -10.94 13.84 -6.63
C TRP A 75 -10.20 14.63 -5.56
N PHE A 76 -8.88 14.46 -5.50
CA PHE A 76 -8.01 15.16 -4.57
C PHE A 76 -7.12 16.14 -5.32
N LYS A 77 -7.27 17.43 -4.98
CA LYS A 77 -6.57 18.54 -5.64
C LYS A 77 -5.62 19.27 -4.70
N ARG A 78 -4.55 19.81 -5.28
CA ARG A 78 -3.64 20.75 -4.63
C ARG A 78 -3.40 21.91 -5.59
N ASP A 79 -3.57 23.14 -5.11
CA ASP A 79 -3.29 24.38 -5.85
C ASP A 79 -3.97 24.42 -7.24
N GLY A 80 -5.20 23.91 -7.32
CA GLY A 80 -6.00 23.84 -8.56
C GLY A 80 -5.76 22.60 -9.42
N TYR A 81 -4.70 21.83 -9.19
CA TYR A 81 -4.35 20.63 -9.96
C TYR A 81 -4.87 19.36 -9.31
N SER A 82 -5.45 18.46 -10.12
CA SER A 82 -5.84 17.11 -9.68
C SER A 82 -4.61 16.21 -9.61
N LEU A 83 -4.39 15.58 -8.45
CA LEU A 83 -3.24 14.68 -8.24
C LEU A 83 -3.63 13.21 -8.43
N PHE A 84 -4.77 12.83 -7.86
CA PHE A 84 -5.30 11.47 -7.91
C PHE A 84 -6.79 11.50 -7.57
N TYR A 85 -7.47 10.40 -7.83
CA TYR A 85 -8.87 10.22 -7.45
C TYR A 85 -9.13 8.78 -6.99
N ILE A 86 -10.19 8.61 -6.21
CA ILE A 86 -10.76 7.32 -5.89
C ILE A 86 -12.03 7.15 -6.71
N SER A 87 -12.15 6.04 -7.43
CA SER A 87 -13.28 5.72 -8.30
C SER A 87 -14.03 4.50 -7.81
N LEU A 88 -15.35 4.59 -7.77
CA LEU A 88 -16.25 3.46 -7.60
C LEU A 88 -16.62 2.94 -9.01
N LYS A 89 -16.09 1.77 -9.39
CA LYS A 89 -16.24 1.24 -10.76
C LYS A 89 -17.68 0.88 -11.12
N SER A 90 -18.46 0.44 -10.13
CA SER A 90 -19.87 0.11 -10.26
C SER A 90 -20.54 0.27 -8.89
N MET A 91 -21.79 0.73 -8.87
CA MET A 91 -22.58 0.87 -7.64
C MET A 91 -22.81 -0.49 -6.94
N ASP A 92 -22.85 -1.58 -7.70
CA ASP A 92 -22.97 -2.95 -7.18
C ASP A 92 -21.61 -3.56 -6.82
N SER A 93 -20.54 -3.03 -7.40
CA SER A 93 -19.19 -3.51 -7.15
C SER A 93 -18.65 -2.85 -5.89
N ARG A 94 -18.22 -3.67 -4.92
CA ARG A 94 -17.36 -3.22 -3.82
C ARG A 94 -15.96 -2.80 -4.30
N ASN A 95 -15.76 -2.70 -5.61
CA ASN A 95 -14.50 -2.41 -6.27
C ASN A 95 -14.28 -0.90 -6.30
N VAL A 96 -13.43 -0.47 -5.37
CA VAL A 96 -12.94 0.88 -5.28
C VAL A 96 -11.49 0.88 -5.76
N GLU A 97 -11.17 1.78 -6.69
CA GLU A 97 -9.82 1.92 -7.22
C GLU A 97 -9.25 3.30 -6.86
N LEU A 98 -7.95 3.32 -6.55
CA LEU A 98 -7.18 4.54 -6.43
C LEU A 98 -6.38 4.74 -7.72
N ILE A 99 -6.55 5.89 -8.35
CA ILE A 99 -5.93 6.21 -9.64
C ILE A 99 -5.15 7.51 -9.50
N GLY A 100 -3.81 7.42 -9.61
CA GLY A 100 -2.93 8.58 -9.73
C GLY A 100 -2.94 9.16 -11.14
N LEU A 101 -2.95 10.48 -11.26
CA LEU A 101 -2.94 11.18 -12.56
C LEU A 101 -1.50 11.51 -12.98
N ASP A 102 -1.32 11.81 -14.28
CA ASP A 102 -0.16 12.49 -14.89
C ASP A 102 1.22 12.25 -14.23
N GLY A 103 1.86 11.12 -14.53
CA GLY A 103 3.19 10.77 -14.01
C GLY A 103 3.23 10.34 -12.54
N TYR A 104 2.12 10.42 -11.80
CA TYR A 104 2.07 10.06 -10.38
C TYR A 104 1.66 8.62 -10.10
N GLY A 105 1.56 7.74 -11.10
CA GLY A 105 1.26 6.32 -10.89
C GLY A 105 2.27 5.60 -9.97
N ILE A 106 3.54 6.04 -9.98
CA ILE A 106 4.60 5.53 -9.08
C ILE A 106 4.30 5.87 -7.61
N ARG A 107 3.49 6.91 -7.35
CA ARG A 107 3.13 7.40 -6.01
C ARG A 107 1.83 6.80 -5.48
N ASN A 108 1.26 5.79 -6.14
CA ASN A 108 0.03 5.13 -5.67
C ASN A 108 0.13 4.67 -4.20
N MET A 109 1.31 4.21 -3.75
CA MET A 109 1.52 3.83 -2.36
C MET A 109 1.47 5.03 -1.39
N GLU A 110 1.95 6.21 -1.79
CA GLU A 110 1.82 7.44 -0.99
C GLU A 110 0.38 7.91 -0.90
N PHE A 111 -0.33 7.91 -2.02
CA PHE A 111 -1.74 8.29 -2.05
C PHE A 111 -2.58 7.31 -1.24
N ARG A 112 -2.29 6.02 -1.30
CA ARG A 112 -2.96 5.02 -0.47
C ARG A 112 -2.70 5.24 1.03
N LYS A 113 -1.45 5.48 1.43
CA LYS A 113 -1.09 5.87 2.81
C LYS A 113 -1.88 7.09 3.27
N TYR A 114 -1.99 8.09 2.40
CA TYR A 114 -2.74 9.30 2.69
C TYR A 114 -4.23 9.00 2.92
N ILE A 115 -4.86 8.21 2.04
CA ILE A 115 -6.28 7.83 2.20
C ILE A 115 -6.52 7.07 3.50
N CYS A 116 -5.67 6.11 3.85
CA CYS A 116 -5.76 5.43 5.14
C CYS A 116 -5.75 6.39 6.33
N ARG A 117 -4.83 7.37 6.33
CA ARG A 117 -4.76 8.38 7.40
C ARG A 117 -5.97 9.30 7.41
N LEU A 118 -6.47 9.69 6.24
CA LEU A 118 -7.68 10.51 6.13
C LEU A 118 -8.88 9.80 6.77
N VAL A 119 -9.11 8.52 6.42
CA VAL A 119 -10.15 7.69 7.02
C VAL A 119 -10.02 7.64 8.55
N GLN A 120 -8.81 7.39 9.06
CA GLN A 120 -8.58 7.36 10.50
C GLN A 120 -8.91 8.68 11.18
N LYS A 121 -8.50 9.82 10.61
CA LYS A 121 -8.83 11.15 11.14
C LYS A 121 -10.33 11.39 11.18
N ILE A 122 -11.05 11.04 10.11
CA ILE A 122 -12.50 11.14 10.04
C ILE A 122 -13.16 10.29 11.14
N LYS A 123 -12.75 9.03 11.30
CA LYS A 123 -13.29 8.11 12.33
C LYS A 123 -13.03 8.63 13.75
N ILE A 124 -11.83 9.11 14.05
CA ILE A 124 -11.50 9.69 15.36
C ILE A 124 -12.39 10.90 15.66
N LYS A 125 -12.56 11.78 14.67
CA LYS A 125 -13.35 13.00 14.82
C LYS A 125 -14.83 12.70 15.04
N HIS A 126 -15.38 11.76 14.29
CA HIS A 126 -16.76 11.30 14.46
C HIS A 126 -17.02 10.71 15.86
N ASN A 127 -16.05 10.01 16.45
CA ASN A 127 -16.19 9.44 17.79
C ASN A 127 -15.95 10.45 18.93
N SER A 128 -15.44 11.64 18.61
CA SER A 128 -15.13 12.70 19.59
C SER A 128 -16.25 13.74 19.70
N GLN A 129 -17.35 13.56 18.98
CA GLN A 129 -18.57 14.38 19.03
C GLN A 129 -19.74 13.54 19.52
#